data_AF-A0A7J0DDR0-F1
#
_entry.id   AF-A0A7J0DDR0-F1
#
_cell.length_a   1.000
_cell.length_b   1.000
_cell.length_c   1.000
_cell.angle_alpha   90.00
_cell.angle_beta   90.00
_cell.angle_gamma   90.00
#
_symmetry.space_group_name_H-M   'P 1'
#
loop_
_entity.id
_entity.type
_entity.pdbx_description
1 polymer ?
#
loop_
_entity_poly.entity_id
_entity_poly.type
_entity_poly.pdbx_seq_one_letter_code
_entity_poly.pdbx_strand_id
1 'polypeptide(L)'
;MADKYGPIFTIRLGIHRAIIVSGPEVARDCFTTNDKAFSNRPKSIAVEHMAYNYAMFAFNPYGPLWREIRKIVTLELLSNHRLAGGWFEDLTLKLTVRVVAGKRSNGEGCRRALREFFELMGVFTVADAVPWLMRLDFGGHEKAMRETAKRLDEVLQEWLEEHKRRRLGGEGPEEHDFMEVMLGILDGGACVWARV
;
A
#
# COMPACT_ATOMS: atom_id res chain seq x y z
N MET A 1 0.26 29.05 -6.12
CA MET A 1 -0.46 29.04 -4.81
C MET A 1 0.54 29.27 -3.68
N ALA A 2 1.59 28.45 -3.58
CA ALA A 2 2.66 28.66 -2.59
C ALA A 2 3.31 30.04 -2.68
N ASP A 3 3.53 30.58 -3.89
CA ASP A 3 4.11 31.93 -4.07
C ASP A 3 3.25 33.05 -3.48
N LYS A 4 1.94 32.81 -3.32
CA LYS A 4 0.97 33.80 -2.81
C LYS A 4 0.67 33.63 -1.33
N TYR A 5 0.65 32.39 -0.83
CA TYR A 5 0.19 32.05 0.53
C TYR A 5 1.32 31.57 1.45
N GLY A 6 2.54 31.45 0.93
CA GLY A 6 3.70 30.93 1.66
C GLY A 6 3.83 29.41 1.61
N PRO A 7 4.82 28.85 2.32
CA PRO A 7 5.16 27.42 2.27
C PRO A 7 4.18 26.52 3.04
N ILE A 8 3.28 27.10 3.85
CA ILE A 8 2.24 26.37 4.58
C ILE A 8 0.94 27.14 4.43
N PHE A 9 -0.07 26.51 3.84
CA PHE A 9 -1.40 27.09 3.74
C PHE A 9 -2.47 26.02 3.81
N THR A 10 -3.69 26.42 4.14
CA THR A 10 -4.83 25.48 4.25
C THR A 10 -5.79 25.69 3.09
N ILE A 11 -6.25 24.59 2.50
CA ILE A 11 -7.34 24.58 1.51
C ILE A 11 -8.52 23.78 2.06
N ARG A 12 -9.72 23.99 1.49
CA ARG A 12 -10.90 23.18 1.79
C ARG A 12 -11.16 22.23 0.63
N LEU A 13 -11.14 20.93 0.92
CA LEU A 13 -11.52 19.85 0.01
C LEU A 13 -12.89 19.33 0.45
N GLY A 14 -13.96 19.89 -0.13
CA GLY A 14 -15.32 19.65 0.33
C GLY A 14 -15.51 20.08 1.79
N ILE A 15 -15.90 19.14 2.65
CA ILE A 15 -16.04 19.39 4.09
C ILE A 15 -14.72 19.31 4.86
N HIS A 16 -13.68 18.74 4.25
CA HIS A 16 -12.39 18.52 4.89
C HIS A 16 -11.46 19.72 4.71
N ARG A 17 -10.69 20.02 5.76
CA ARG A 17 -9.58 20.98 5.68
C ARG A 17 -8.29 20.20 5.43
N ALA A 18 -7.53 20.62 4.41
CA ALA A 18 -6.24 20.03 4.07
C ALA A 18 -5.15 21.10 4.21
N ILE A 19 -4.09 20.75 4.93
CA ILE A 19 -2.88 21.57 5.01
C ILE A 19 -1.99 21.18 3.82
N ILE A 20 -1.63 22.17 3.02
CA ILE A 20 -0.66 22.03 1.94
C ILE A 20 0.69 22.50 2.45
N VAL A 21 1.65 21.59 2.41
CA VAL A 21 3.05 21.86 2.72
C VAL A 21 3.81 21.97 1.41
N SER A 22 4.40 23.14 1.17
CA SER A 22 5.15 23.48 -0.02
C SER A 22 6.50 24.03 0.37
N GLY A 23 7.50 23.16 0.44
CA GLY A 23 8.88 23.54 0.72
C GLY A 23 9.63 22.42 1.43
N PRO A 24 10.92 22.22 1.11
CA PRO A 24 11.70 21.11 1.66
C PRO A 24 11.94 21.25 3.17
N GLU A 25 12.09 22.48 3.68
CA GLU A 25 12.33 22.74 5.10
C GLU A 25 11.14 22.32 5.95
N VAL A 26 9.93 22.74 5.58
CA VAL A 26 8.70 22.36 6.28
C VAL A 26 8.42 20.87 6.12
N ALA A 27 8.59 20.33 4.91
CA ALA A 27 8.40 18.90 4.67
C ALA A 27 9.34 18.06 5.55
N ARG A 28 10.61 18.46 5.69
CA ARG A 28 11.56 17.82 6.60
C ARG A 28 11.02 17.83 8.03
N ASP A 29 10.60 18.98 8.54
CA ASP A 29 10.11 19.11 9.92
C ASP A 29 8.82 18.30 10.16
N CYS A 30 7.96 18.15 9.14
CA CYS A 30 6.79 17.27 9.16
C CYS A 30 7.17 15.79 9.24
N PHE A 31 8.22 15.36 8.52
CA PHE A 31 8.62 13.96 8.42
C PHE A 31 9.75 13.54 9.38
N THR A 32 10.30 14.47 10.17
CA THR A 32 11.31 14.17 11.21
C THR A 32 10.77 14.50 12.60
N THR A 33 10.68 15.78 12.95
CA THR A 33 10.31 16.24 14.31
C THR A 33 8.85 15.94 14.64
N ASN A 34 7.96 16.03 13.65
CA ASN A 34 6.51 15.84 13.82
C ASN A 34 5.98 14.58 13.11
N ASP A 35 6.87 13.64 12.79
CA ASP A 35 6.57 12.47 11.97
C ASP A 35 5.31 11.70 12.41
N LYS A 36 5.12 11.52 13.72
CA LYS A 36 3.95 10.83 14.30
C LYS A 36 2.63 11.54 13.98
N ALA A 37 2.61 12.87 14.00
CA ALA A 37 1.39 13.64 13.72
C ALA A 37 0.96 13.50 12.24
N PHE A 38 1.94 13.38 11.34
CA PHE A 38 1.71 13.22 9.89
C PHE A 38 1.69 11.74 9.43
N SER A 39 1.89 10.79 10.34
CA SER A 39 1.92 9.37 10.01
C SER A 39 0.54 8.77 9.78
N ASN A 40 -0.53 9.39 10.29
CA ASN A 40 -1.87 8.84 10.14
C ASN A 40 -2.40 9.02 8.70
N ARG A 41 -3.22 8.07 8.23
CA ARG A 41 -3.81 8.11 6.89
C ARG A 41 -5.24 8.66 6.95
N PRO A 42 -5.58 9.69 6.14
CA PRO A 42 -6.96 10.13 5.99
C PRO A 42 -7.85 8.98 5.49
N LYS A 43 -9.13 9.02 5.86
CA LYS A 43 -10.09 8.06 5.33
C LYS A 43 -10.38 8.38 3.87
N SER A 44 -10.33 7.35 3.02
CA SER A 44 -10.76 7.42 1.62
C SER A 44 -11.53 6.15 1.24
N ILE A 45 -12.53 6.32 0.39
CA ILE A 45 -13.37 5.22 -0.12
C ILE A 45 -12.54 4.26 -0.99
N ALA A 46 -11.56 4.78 -1.72
CA ALA A 46 -10.65 3.96 -2.51
C ALA A 46 -9.89 2.95 -1.64
N VAL A 47 -9.41 3.40 -0.48
CA VAL A 47 -8.70 2.56 0.50
C VAL A 47 -9.64 1.55 1.14
N GLU A 48 -10.88 1.93 1.40
CA GLU A 48 -11.88 1.03 2.00
C GLU A 48 -12.17 -0.16 1.08
N HIS A 49 -12.41 0.08 -0.21
CA HIS A 49 -12.73 -0.96 -1.18
C HIS A 49 -11.52 -1.75 -1.67
N MET A 50 -10.41 -1.09 -1.96
CA MET A 50 -9.29 -1.71 -2.69
C MET A 50 -8.10 -2.08 -1.81
N ALA A 51 -8.01 -1.54 -0.59
CA ALA A 51 -6.93 -1.84 0.35
C ALA A 51 -7.43 -2.65 1.55
N TYR A 52 -8.43 -3.51 1.33
CA TYR A 52 -9.01 -4.44 2.31
C TYR A 52 -9.41 -3.75 3.61
N ASN A 53 -10.20 -2.67 3.50
CA ASN A 53 -10.56 -1.86 4.65
C ASN A 53 -9.33 -1.44 5.49
N TYR A 54 -8.34 -0.85 4.83
CA TYR A 54 -7.08 -0.39 5.42
C TYR A 54 -6.14 -1.49 5.95
N ALA A 55 -6.38 -2.77 5.65
CA ALA A 55 -5.46 -3.84 6.08
C ALA A 55 -4.14 -3.84 5.28
N MET A 56 -4.11 -3.26 4.07
CA MET A 56 -2.89 -3.15 3.28
C MET A 56 -1.84 -2.23 3.94
N PHE A 57 -0.59 -2.70 4.05
CA PHE A 57 0.52 -2.04 4.74
C PHE A 57 0.67 -0.53 4.46
N ALA A 58 0.58 -0.12 3.19
CA ALA A 58 0.80 1.27 2.78
C ALA A 58 -0.29 2.24 3.29
N PHE A 59 -1.49 1.71 3.56
CA PHE A 59 -2.69 2.50 3.91
C PHE A 59 -3.20 2.25 5.32
N ASN A 60 -2.60 1.31 6.05
CA ASN A 60 -2.97 1.01 7.43
C ASN A 60 -2.73 2.24 8.33
N PRO A 61 -3.70 2.63 9.19
CA PRO A 61 -3.52 3.71 10.14
C PRO A 61 -2.31 3.50 11.04
N TYR A 62 -1.70 4.60 11.49
CA TYR A 62 -0.54 4.50 12.37
C TYR A 62 -0.93 3.85 13.70
N GLY A 63 -0.22 2.79 14.08
CA GLY A 63 -0.49 2.04 15.30
C GLY A 63 0.56 0.95 15.57
N PRO A 64 0.38 0.14 16.65
CA PRO A 64 1.27 -0.98 16.96
C PRO A 64 1.44 -1.96 15.78
N LEU A 65 0.32 -2.36 15.15
CA LEU A 65 0.34 -3.27 14.01
C LEU A 65 1.17 -2.71 12.83
N TRP A 66 0.94 -1.46 12.45
CA TRP A 66 1.69 -0.83 11.36
C TRP A 66 3.19 -0.74 11.68
N ARG A 67 3.57 -0.48 12.93
CA ARG A 67 4.99 -0.41 13.33
C ARG A 67 5.67 -1.77 13.21
N GLU A 68 5.00 -2.85 13.61
CA GLU A 68 5.51 -4.21 13.45
C GLU A 68 5.63 -4.61 11.98
N ILE A 69 4.59 -4.37 11.17
CA ILE A 69 4.64 -4.66 9.73
C ILE A 69 5.73 -3.82 9.06
N ARG A 70 5.86 -2.53 9.40
CA ARG A 70 6.94 -1.67 8.88
C ARG A 70 8.31 -2.22 9.23
N LYS A 71 8.51 -2.71 10.46
CA LYS A 71 9.77 -3.31 10.88
C LYS A 71 10.10 -4.56 10.05
N ILE A 72 9.13 -5.45 9.87
CA ILE A 72 9.27 -6.66 9.04
C ILE A 72 9.62 -6.28 7.60
N VAL A 73 8.84 -5.38 6.98
CA VAL A 73 9.07 -4.93 5.60
C VAL A 73 10.46 -4.29 5.45
N THR A 74 10.86 -3.40 6.36
CA THR A 74 12.17 -2.74 6.27
C THR A 74 13.34 -3.71 6.43
N LEU A 75 13.26 -4.63 7.39
CA LEU A 75 14.36 -5.56 7.69
C LEU A 75 14.43 -6.70 6.69
N GLU A 76 13.29 -7.26 6.30
CA GLU A 76 13.26 -8.46 5.49
C GLU A 76 13.20 -8.12 4.00
N LEU A 77 12.40 -7.12 3.58
CA LEU A 77 12.22 -6.81 2.16
C LEU A 77 13.15 -5.73 1.64
N LEU A 78 13.33 -4.67 2.42
CA LEU A 78 14.06 -3.48 1.98
C LEU A 78 15.49 -3.45 2.51
N SER A 79 16.02 -4.60 2.95
CA SER A 79 17.43 -4.68 3.36
C SER A 79 18.37 -4.44 2.18
N ASN A 80 19.53 -3.85 2.47
CA ASN A 80 20.54 -3.52 1.47
C ASN A 80 21.01 -4.74 0.65
N HIS A 81 20.91 -5.95 1.21
CA HIS A 81 21.21 -7.19 0.49
C HIS A 81 20.24 -7.48 -0.66
N ARG A 82 19.00 -6.96 -0.61
CA ARG A 82 17.96 -7.14 -1.64
C ARG A 82 17.88 -5.97 -2.64
N LEU A 83 18.45 -4.82 -2.30
CA LEU A 83 18.32 -3.56 -3.06
C LEU A 83 19.65 -3.12 -3.68
N ALA A 84 20.29 -3.97 -4.48
CA ALA A 84 21.45 -3.58 -5.26
C ALA A 84 21.05 -2.65 -6.44
N GLY A 85 20.95 -1.35 -6.17
CA GLY A 85 20.88 -0.28 -7.18
C GLY A 85 19.66 0.65 -7.11
N GLY A 86 19.91 1.95 -6.91
CA GLY A 86 19.05 3.05 -7.42
C GLY A 86 17.59 3.14 -6.95
N TRP A 87 17.27 2.66 -5.75
CA TRP A 87 15.90 2.46 -5.27
C TRP A 87 14.99 3.70 -5.28
N PHE A 88 15.49 4.94 -5.13
CA PHE A 88 14.63 6.11 -4.94
C PHE A 88 13.92 6.58 -6.23
N GLU A 89 14.48 6.31 -7.42
CA GLU A 89 13.93 6.79 -8.71
C GLU A 89 13.00 5.78 -9.41
N ASP A 90 13.07 4.48 -9.08
CA ASP A 90 12.26 3.41 -9.69
C ASP A 90 11.10 2.91 -8.78
N LEU A 91 10.83 3.61 -7.67
CA LEU A 91 10.29 3.05 -6.41
C LEU A 91 8.81 2.67 -6.38
N THR A 92 7.88 3.33 -7.07
CA THR A 92 6.47 3.22 -6.64
C THR A 92 5.65 2.12 -7.29
N LEU A 93 6.04 1.61 -8.46
CA LEU A 93 5.19 0.71 -9.25
C LEU A 93 5.90 -0.56 -9.70
N LYS A 94 7.12 -0.46 -10.28
CA LYS A 94 7.88 -1.63 -10.71
C LYS A 94 8.43 -2.43 -9.52
N LEU A 95 8.88 -1.74 -8.48
CA LEU A 95 9.41 -2.37 -7.27
C LEU A 95 8.31 -2.97 -6.41
N THR A 96 7.16 -2.30 -6.22
CA THR A 96 6.04 -2.91 -5.49
C THR A 96 5.58 -4.19 -6.17
N VAL A 97 5.46 -4.21 -7.50
CA VAL A 97 5.04 -5.41 -8.24
C VAL A 97 6.11 -6.50 -8.22
N ARG A 98 7.41 -6.18 -8.22
CA ARG A 98 8.48 -7.19 -8.12
C ARG A 98 8.71 -7.71 -6.70
N VAL A 99 8.63 -6.83 -5.70
CA VAL A 99 8.82 -7.16 -4.28
C VAL A 99 7.62 -7.91 -3.74
N VAL A 100 6.42 -7.54 -4.19
CA VAL A 100 5.21 -8.33 -3.99
C VAL A 100 5.32 -9.52 -4.94
N ALA A 101 4.96 -9.44 -6.22
CA ALA A 101 4.75 -10.59 -7.12
C ALA A 101 5.98 -11.44 -7.53
N GLY A 102 7.21 -11.14 -7.09
CA GLY A 102 8.41 -11.81 -7.57
C GLY A 102 8.68 -11.61 -9.08
N LYS A 103 9.37 -12.57 -9.71
CA LYS A 103 9.97 -12.42 -11.05
C LYS A 103 9.01 -12.41 -12.25
N ARG A 104 7.69 -12.60 -12.10
CA ARG A 104 6.77 -12.63 -13.25
C ARG A 104 5.35 -12.15 -12.91
N SER A 105 5.12 -10.84 -13.04
CA SER A 105 3.81 -10.35 -13.50
C SER A 105 3.77 -10.49 -15.02
N ASN A 106 3.63 -11.72 -15.53
CA ASN A 106 3.71 -12.01 -16.97
C ASN A 106 2.33 -12.07 -17.65
N GLY A 107 1.23 -11.92 -16.90
CA GLY A 107 -0.12 -11.84 -17.44
C GLY A 107 -0.54 -10.39 -17.69
N GLU A 108 -1.02 -10.09 -18.90
CA GLU A 108 -1.62 -8.79 -19.23
C GLU A 108 -2.73 -8.40 -18.25
N GLY A 109 -3.49 -9.37 -17.74
CA GLY A 109 -4.54 -9.18 -16.74
C GLY A 109 -4.00 -8.59 -15.42
N CYS A 110 -2.88 -9.10 -14.91
CA CYS A 110 -2.24 -8.60 -13.69
C CYS A 110 -1.77 -7.14 -13.86
N ARG A 111 -1.08 -6.83 -14.98
CA ARG A 111 -0.63 -5.46 -15.28
C ARG A 111 -1.80 -4.49 -15.43
N ARG A 112 -2.92 -4.95 -16.01
CA ARG A 112 -4.14 -4.16 -16.14
C ARG A 112 -4.76 -3.88 -14.77
N ALA A 113 -4.96 -4.91 -13.95
CA ALA A 113 -5.55 -4.76 -12.61
C ALA A 113 -4.71 -3.83 -11.72
N LEU A 114 -3.38 -3.96 -11.75
CA LEU A 114 -2.48 -3.08 -11.01
C LEU A 114 -2.54 -1.63 -11.52
N ARG A 115 -2.56 -1.42 -12.84
CA ARG A 115 -2.70 -0.08 -13.40
C ARG A 115 -4.01 0.57 -12.97
N GLU A 116 -5.13 -0.13 -13.14
CA GLU A 116 -6.46 0.34 -12.72
C GLU A 116 -6.49 0.65 -11.22
N PHE A 117 -5.84 -0.17 -10.40
CA PHE A 117 -5.72 0.08 -8.96
C PHE A 117 -5.03 1.41 -8.66
N PHE A 118 -3.84 1.66 -9.23
CA PHE A 118 -3.13 2.92 -8.98
C PHE A 118 -3.87 4.14 -9.54
N GLU A 119 -4.55 3.99 -10.68
CA GLU A 119 -5.38 5.03 -11.27
C GLU A 119 -6.56 5.36 -10.35
N LEU A 120 -7.33 4.37 -9.90
CA LEU A 120 -8.50 4.55 -9.04
C LEU A 120 -8.12 5.00 -7.62
N MET A 121 -6.99 4.53 -7.08
CA MET A 121 -6.48 4.94 -5.76
C MET A 121 -6.12 6.44 -5.72
N GLY A 122 -5.76 7.03 -6.87
CA GLY A 122 -5.45 8.46 -6.98
C GLY A 122 -6.68 9.35 -7.12
N VAL A 123 -7.87 8.78 -7.34
CA VAL A 123 -9.09 9.58 -7.56
C VAL A 123 -9.65 10.07 -6.22
N PHE A 124 -9.77 11.39 -6.09
CA PHE A 124 -10.51 12.02 -5.00
C PHE A 124 -12.00 12.10 -5.39
N THR A 125 -12.82 11.19 -4.88
CA THR A 125 -14.23 11.09 -5.25
C THR A 125 -15.09 12.14 -4.53
N VAL A 126 -16.29 12.41 -5.06
CA VAL A 126 -17.26 13.31 -4.40
C VAL A 126 -17.61 12.82 -3.00
N ALA A 127 -17.63 11.51 -2.78
CA ALA A 127 -17.93 10.93 -1.48
C ALA A 127 -16.77 11.07 -0.48
N ASP A 128 -15.51 11.22 -0.93
CA ASP A 128 -14.39 11.64 -0.08
C ASP A 128 -14.50 13.12 0.35
N ALA A 129 -15.11 13.96 -0.50
CA ALA A 129 -15.34 15.38 -0.20
C ALA A 129 -16.60 15.61 0.67
N VAL A 130 -17.61 14.76 0.48
CA VAL A 130 -18.97 14.91 0.99
C VAL A 130 -19.52 13.53 1.39
N PRO A 131 -19.23 13.05 2.62
CA PRO A 131 -19.51 11.67 3.01
C PRO A 131 -20.98 11.25 2.95
N TRP A 132 -21.94 12.18 3.09
CA TRP A 132 -23.37 11.84 3.00
C TRP A 132 -23.83 11.51 1.58
N LEU A 133 -23.07 11.87 0.55
CA LEU A 133 -23.35 11.52 -0.86
C LEU A 133 -22.78 10.14 -1.25
N MET A 134 -22.19 9.39 -0.31
CA MET A 134 -21.68 8.05 -0.54
C MET A 134 -22.72 7.10 -1.16
N ARG A 135 -24.01 7.25 -0.80
CA ARG A 135 -25.08 6.36 -1.29
C ARG A 135 -25.40 6.48 -2.79
N LEU A 136 -24.89 7.49 -3.48
CA LEU A 136 -25.36 7.85 -4.82
C LEU A 136 -24.37 7.52 -5.95
N ASP A 137 -23.16 7.02 -5.64
CA ASP A 137 -22.08 6.67 -6.59
C ASP A 137 -22.04 7.58 -7.85
N PHE A 138 -22.00 8.90 -7.62
CA PHE A 138 -22.19 9.94 -8.65
C PHE A 138 -21.17 9.92 -9.81
N GLY A 139 -20.22 8.98 -9.83
CA GLY A 139 -19.26 8.83 -10.92
C GLY A 139 -18.92 7.40 -11.29
N GLY A 140 -19.62 6.38 -10.78
CA GLY A 140 -19.33 4.97 -11.05
C GLY A 140 -17.95 4.48 -10.53
N HIS A 141 -17.26 5.33 -9.78
CA HIS A 141 -15.91 5.04 -9.29
C HIS A 141 -15.97 3.97 -8.21
N GLU A 142 -17.00 3.97 -7.35
CA GLU A 142 -17.12 2.95 -6.32
C GLU A 142 -17.31 1.55 -6.95
N LYS A 143 -18.16 1.47 -7.98
CA LYS A 143 -18.32 0.23 -8.75
C LYS A 143 -17.01 -0.22 -9.40
N ALA A 144 -16.29 0.70 -10.07
CA ALA A 144 -14.99 0.40 -10.67
C ALA A 144 -13.97 -0.08 -9.63
N MET A 145 -13.91 0.57 -8.46
CA MET A 145 -13.04 0.17 -7.34
C MET A 145 -13.34 -1.25 -6.86
N ARG A 146 -14.63 -1.61 -6.71
CA ARG A 146 -15.03 -2.97 -6.30
C ARG A 146 -14.70 -4.01 -7.36
N GLU A 147 -14.85 -3.69 -8.65
CA GLU A 147 -14.48 -4.58 -9.74
C GLU A 147 -12.97 -4.78 -9.83
N THR A 148 -12.18 -3.71 -9.70
CA THR A 148 -10.71 -3.77 -9.66
C THR A 148 -10.21 -4.51 -8.43
N ALA A 149 -10.83 -4.31 -7.26
CA ALA A 149 -10.51 -5.07 -6.04
C ALA A 149 -10.69 -6.58 -6.25
N LYS A 150 -11.79 -7.01 -6.88
CA LYS A 150 -12.01 -8.43 -7.22
C LYS A 150 -10.93 -8.98 -8.15
N ARG A 151 -10.55 -8.22 -9.18
CA ARG A 151 -9.47 -8.63 -10.10
C ARG A 151 -8.12 -8.74 -9.38
N LEU A 152 -7.85 -7.85 -8.43
CA LEU A 152 -6.64 -7.95 -7.60
C LEU A 152 -6.70 -9.16 -6.66
N ASP A 153 -7.85 -9.45 -6.06
CA ASP A 153 -8.05 -10.64 -5.23
C ASP A 153 -7.77 -11.92 -6.00
N GLU A 154 -8.33 -12.05 -7.21
CA GLU A 154 -8.08 -13.20 -8.09
C GLU A 154 -6.58 -13.38 -8.37
N VAL A 155 -5.88 -12.29 -8.72
CA VAL A 155 -4.43 -12.30 -8.99
C VAL A 155 -3.63 -12.68 -7.74
N LEU A 156 -3.98 -12.14 -6.57
CA LEU A 156 -3.29 -12.44 -5.31
C LEU A 156 -3.55 -13.87 -4.86
N GLN A 157 -4.77 -14.39 -5.05
CA GLN A 157 -5.15 -15.76 -4.74
C GLN A 157 -4.39 -16.77 -5.61
N GLU A 158 -4.37 -16.55 -6.93
CA GLU A 158 -3.60 -17.39 -7.87
C GLU A 158 -2.13 -17.43 -7.48
N TRP A 159 -1.56 -16.28 -7.15
CA TRP A 159 -0.16 -16.17 -6.78
C TRP A 159 0.14 -16.82 -5.41
N LEU A 160 -0.76 -16.70 -4.43
CA LEU A 160 -0.64 -17.37 -3.13
C LEU A 160 -0.66 -18.90 -3.28
N GLU A 161 -1.58 -19.44 -4.07
CA GLU A 161 -1.69 -20.89 -4.26
C GLU A 161 -0.50 -21.47 -5.03
N GLU A 162 0.00 -20.76 -6.05
CA GLU A 162 1.23 -21.13 -6.74
C GLU A 162 2.42 -21.23 -5.78
N HIS A 163 2.52 -20.28 -4.85
CA HIS A 163 3.59 -20.23 -3.87
C HIS A 163 3.51 -21.37 -2.85
N LYS A 164 2.31 -21.68 -2.32
CA LYS A 164 2.07 -22.86 -1.47
C LYS A 164 2.44 -24.16 -2.18
N ARG A 165 2.07 -24.29 -3.46
CA ARG A 165 2.36 -25.47 -4.29
C ARG A 165 3.85 -25.73 -4.45
N ARG A 166 4.65 -24.68 -4.70
CA ARG A 166 6.12 -24.78 -4.79
C ARG A 166 6.76 -25.26 -3.49
N ARG A 167 6.29 -24.73 -2.35
CA ARG A 167 6.78 -25.17 -1.03
C ARG A 167 6.51 -26.65 -0.75
N LEU A 168 5.32 -27.13 -1.11
CA LEU A 168 4.96 -28.55 -0.95
C LEU A 168 5.73 -29.47 -1.90
N GLY A 169 6.16 -28.96 -3.07
CA GLY A 169 6.91 -29.71 -4.09
C GLY A 169 8.40 -29.91 -3.78
N GLY A 170 8.94 -29.29 -2.73
CA GLY A 170 10.36 -29.41 -2.38
C GLY A 170 11.31 -28.66 -3.34
N GLU A 171 10.78 -27.82 -4.23
CA GLU A 171 11.58 -26.88 -5.02
C GLU A 171 12.07 -25.77 -4.09
N GLY A 172 13.36 -25.79 -3.75
CA GLY A 172 13.99 -24.75 -2.95
C GLY A 172 13.86 -23.38 -3.64
N PRO A 173 13.68 -22.29 -2.88
CA PRO A 173 13.45 -20.99 -3.49
C PRO A 173 14.68 -20.53 -4.28
N GLU A 174 14.53 -20.32 -5.59
CA GLU A 174 15.54 -19.61 -6.40
C GLU A 174 15.69 -18.14 -5.96
N GLU A 175 14.67 -17.56 -5.33
CA GLU A 175 14.65 -16.16 -4.88
C GLU A 175 13.67 -16.02 -3.70
N HIS A 176 14.14 -15.58 -2.52
CA HIS A 176 13.30 -15.36 -1.33
C HIS A 176 12.38 -14.14 -1.52
N ASP A 177 11.14 -14.35 -2.00
CA ASP A 177 10.15 -13.28 -2.19
C ASP A 177 9.43 -12.89 -0.87
N PHE A 178 8.58 -11.86 -0.90
CA PHE A 178 7.89 -11.38 0.29
C PHE A 178 6.91 -12.39 0.89
N MET A 179 6.22 -13.15 0.05
CA MET A 179 5.23 -14.12 0.52
C MET A 179 5.93 -15.27 1.24
N GLU A 180 7.13 -15.67 0.79
CA GLU A 180 7.94 -16.66 1.49
C GLU A 180 8.29 -16.21 2.91
N VAL A 181 8.72 -14.95 3.06
CA VAL A 181 9.07 -14.36 4.35
C VAL A 181 7.83 -14.30 5.25
N MET A 182 6.71 -13.79 4.74
CA MET A 182 5.47 -13.67 5.52
C MET A 182 4.95 -15.04 5.96
N LEU A 183 4.93 -16.03 5.07
CA LEU A 183 4.53 -17.41 5.40
C LEU A 183 5.49 -18.02 6.41
N GLY A 184 6.81 -17.82 6.26
CA GLY A 184 7.81 -18.27 7.24
C GLY A 184 7.64 -17.63 8.62
N ILE A 185 7.29 -16.34 8.70
CA ILE A 185 6.99 -15.66 9.97
C ILE A 185 5.71 -16.21 10.60
N LEU A 186 4.68 -16.50 9.81
CA LEU A 186 3.42 -17.05 10.31
C LEU A 186 3.59 -18.49 10.83
N ASP A 187 4.31 -19.33 10.09
CA ASP A 187 4.61 -20.72 10.48
C ASP A 187 5.58 -20.77 11.67
N GLY A 188 6.60 -19.91 11.68
CA GLY A 188 7.52 -19.75 12.82
C GLY A 188 6.86 -19.13 14.05
N GLY A 189 5.86 -18.27 13.84
CA GLY A 189 5.03 -17.69 14.89
C GLY A 189 4.19 -18.73 15.63
N ALA A 190 3.69 -19.77 14.94
CA ALA A 190 3.03 -20.90 15.60
C ALA A 190 3.94 -21.63 16.60
N CYS A 191 5.27 -21.64 16.37
CA CYS A 191 6.26 -22.13 17.31
C CYS A 191 6.58 -21.16 18.47
N VAL A 192 6.41 -19.85 18.27
CA VAL A 192 6.67 -18.84 19.33
C VAL A 192 5.53 -18.80 20.36
N TRP A 193 4.28 -19.02 19.95
CA TRP A 193 3.13 -19.07 20.89
C TRP A 193 3.04 -20.36 21.70
N ALA A 194 3.78 -21.41 21.36
CA ALA A 194 3.85 -22.66 22.12
C ALA A 194 4.87 -22.62 23.29
N ARG A 195 5.48 -21.46 23.54
CA ARG A 195 6.49 -21.27 24.60
C ARG A 195 6.24 -20.05 25.50
N VAL A 196 4.97 -19.71 25.69
CA VAL A 196 4.48 -18.89 26.81
C VAL A 196 3.47 -19.70 27.60
#